data_AF-A0A3R7D979-F1
#
_entry.id   AF-A0A3R7D979-F1
#
_cell.length_a   1.000
_cell.length_b   1.000
_cell.length_c   1.000
_cell.angle_alpha   90.00
_cell.angle_beta   90.00
_cell.angle_gamma   90.00
#
_symmetry.space_group_name_H-M   'P 1'
#
loop_
_entity.id
_entity.type
_entity.pdbx_description
1 polymer ?
#
loop_
_entity_poly.entity_id
_entity_poly.type
_entity_poly.pdbx_seq_one_letter_code
_entity_poly.pdbx_strand_id
1 'polypeptide(L)'
;MPESDEFGDGLADASTAADLERALENLADDVATLEAALLGPDGADPTVTATEPDPEQRARFEAVAGRLQDLLAATDGGHRPINTRSGKQITPLEPDPDAIVLEDIAHALSNLSRFAGQGREFYAVARHAVHVSREVEVRSGSPAAQRWGLLHDASEAYFADVPAPVKRSLPGYTRAEKRFQAAVRDAFDLALSPEDERLVDEVDAAVGRYELVAHFPAIGYEAPDLEYVPPWFGSAERTNSGDATVMSAKALFLERARELGLD
;
A
#
# COMPACT_ATOMS: atom_id res chain seq x y z
N MET A 1 1.88 -3.86 21.39
CA MET A 1 2.37 -5.23 21.20
C MET A 1 1.17 -6.13 20.89
N PRO A 2 0.75 -6.25 19.63
CA PRO A 2 0.36 -7.53 19.09
C PRO A 2 1.61 -8.27 18.59
N GLU A 3 1.50 -9.59 18.53
CA GLU A 3 2.56 -10.53 18.21
C GLU A 3 3.05 -10.34 16.77
N SER A 4 4.36 -10.49 16.58
CA SER A 4 5.00 -10.58 15.28
C SER A 4 4.40 -11.75 14.51
N ASP A 5 3.67 -11.45 13.43
CA ASP A 5 3.14 -12.43 12.48
C ASP A 5 4.27 -13.34 11.96
N GLU A 6 4.29 -14.59 12.45
CA GLU A 6 5.05 -15.70 11.89
C GLU A 6 4.38 -16.19 10.58
N PHE A 7 4.25 -15.33 9.58
CA PHE A 7 3.94 -15.79 8.22
C PHE A 7 5.19 -16.41 7.61
N GLY A 8 5.41 -17.69 7.90
CA GLY A 8 6.47 -18.48 7.30
C GLY A 8 6.48 -18.39 5.77
N ASP A 9 7.62 -17.95 5.23
CA ASP A 9 7.98 -17.77 3.81
C ASP A 9 8.18 -19.10 3.06
N GLY A 10 7.43 -20.15 3.41
CA GLY A 10 7.81 -21.55 3.13
C GLY A 10 7.43 -22.11 1.75
N LEU A 11 6.83 -21.33 0.84
CA LEU A 11 6.29 -21.87 -0.42
C LEU A 11 7.05 -21.46 -1.69
N ALA A 12 8.01 -20.52 -1.60
CA ALA A 12 8.78 -20.06 -2.76
C ALA A 12 9.68 -21.16 -3.37
N ASP A 13 9.79 -22.33 -2.74
CA ASP A 13 10.70 -23.42 -3.15
C ASP A 13 10.01 -24.78 -3.28
N ALA A 14 8.70 -24.81 -3.54
CA ALA A 14 7.97 -26.06 -3.83
C ALA A 14 8.42 -26.67 -5.17
N SER A 15 9.59 -27.30 -5.15
CA SER A 15 10.26 -27.89 -6.33
C SER A 15 9.90 -29.35 -6.55
N THR A 16 9.12 -29.95 -5.63
CA THR A 16 8.74 -31.37 -5.67
C THR A 16 7.22 -31.59 -5.51
N ALA A 17 6.75 -32.74 -5.98
CA ALA A 17 5.35 -33.15 -5.78
C ALA A 17 4.96 -33.22 -4.29
N ALA A 18 5.90 -33.61 -3.42
CA ALA A 18 5.68 -33.68 -1.97
C ALA A 18 5.48 -32.29 -1.34
N ASP A 19 6.12 -31.25 -1.88
CA ASP A 19 5.95 -29.88 -1.39
C ASP A 19 4.59 -29.31 -1.80
N LEU A 20 4.13 -29.62 -3.02
CA LEU A 20 2.78 -29.28 -3.47
C LEU A 20 1.70 -30.01 -2.66
N GLU A 21 1.89 -31.31 -2.36
CA GLU A 21 0.97 -32.07 -1.50
C GLU A 21 0.83 -31.44 -0.12
N ARG A 22 1.96 -31.14 0.55
CA ARG A 22 1.97 -30.46 1.85
C ARG A 22 1.35 -29.06 1.79
N ALA A 23 1.59 -28.31 0.72
CA ALA A 23 1.00 -26.99 0.54
C ALA A 23 -0.53 -27.05 0.38
N LEU A 24 -1.04 -28.07 -0.32
CA LEU A 24 -2.48 -28.35 -0.44
C LEU A 24 -3.10 -28.78 0.89
N GLU A 25 -2.40 -29.60 1.68
CA GLU A 25 -2.84 -30.00 3.02
C GLU A 25 -2.98 -28.78 3.94
N ASN A 26 -1.97 -27.90 3.97
CA ASN A 26 -2.03 -26.66 4.76
C ASN A 26 -3.21 -25.77 4.34
N LEU A 27 -3.42 -25.59 3.02
CA LEU A 27 -4.56 -24.81 2.53
C LEU A 27 -5.90 -25.44 2.95
N ALA A 28 -6.02 -26.76 2.96
CA ALA A 28 -7.21 -27.45 3.42
C ALA A 28 -7.48 -27.20 4.92
N ASP A 29 -6.44 -27.24 5.76
CA ASP A 29 -6.54 -26.94 7.19
C ASP A 29 -6.99 -25.50 7.46
N ASP A 30 -6.53 -24.54 6.66
CA ASP A 30 -6.96 -23.15 6.80
C ASP A 30 -8.38 -22.90 6.36
N VAL A 31 -8.80 -23.55 5.27
CA VAL A 31 -10.19 -23.51 4.83
C VAL A 31 -11.09 -24.12 5.91
N ALA A 32 -10.69 -25.23 6.53
CA ALA A 32 -11.42 -25.83 7.65
C ALA A 32 -11.50 -24.89 8.88
N THR A 33 -10.39 -24.21 9.20
CA THR A 33 -10.34 -23.21 10.29
C THR A 33 -11.25 -22.02 9.99
N LEU A 34 -11.24 -21.53 8.75
CA LEU A 34 -12.12 -20.45 8.29
C LEU A 34 -13.60 -20.86 8.32
N GLU A 35 -13.92 -22.08 7.88
CA GLU A 35 -15.27 -22.64 7.92
C GLU A 35 -15.79 -22.71 9.36
N ALA A 36 -15.00 -23.27 10.27
CA ALA A 36 -15.35 -23.37 11.70
C ALA A 36 -15.60 -21.99 12.33
N ALA A 37 -14.80 -20.98 11.96
CA ALA A 37 -14.96 -19.61 12.43
C ALA A 37 -16.24 -18.94 11.90
N LEU A 38 -16.63 -19.21 10.66
CA LEU A 38 -17.79 -18.57 10.01
C LEU A 38 -19.12 -19.22 10.39
N LEU A 39 -19.14 -20.54 10.53
CA LEU A 39 -20.38 -21.30 10.76
C LEU A 39 -20.69 -21.49 12.25
N GLY A 40 -19.69 -21.33 13.14
CA GLY A 40 -19.82 -21.59 14.56
C GLY A 40 -20.32 -23.01 14.88
N PRO A 41 -20.55 -23.36 16.15
CA PRO A 41 -21.11 -24.66 16.52
C PRO A 41 -22.61 -24.83 16.15
N ASP A 42 -23.36 -23.73 15.95
CA ASP A 42 -24.83 -23.75 15.84
C ASP A 42 -25.38 -23.21 14.50
N GLY A 43 -24.56 -22.91 13.49
CA GLY A 43 -25.04 -22.48 12.17
C GLY A 43 -25.78 -21.13 12.19
N ALA A 44 -25.41 -20.23 13.11
CA ALA A 44 -25.95 -18.87 13.14
C ALA A 44 -25.54 -18.11 11.87
N ASP A 45 -26.52 -17.45 11.23
CA ASP A 45 -26.31 -16.71 9.98
C ASP A 45 -25.33 -15.53 10.19
N PRO A 46 -24.11 -15.58 9.63
CA PRO A 46 -23.10 -14.54 9.83
C PRO A 46 -23.41 -13.25 9.05
N THR A 47 -24.50 -13.21 8.25
CA THR A 47 -24.87 -12.02 7.45
C THR A 47 -25.48 -10.89 8.26
N VAL A 48 -25.66 -11.05 9.56
CA VAL A 48 -26.34 -10.09 10.43
C VAL A 48 -25.33 -9.48 11.41
N THR A 49 -24.73 -8.33 11.06
CA THR A 49 -24.50 -7.12 11.93
C THR A 49 -23.19 -6.34 11.78
N ALA A 50 -22.16 -6.75 11.02
CA ALA A 50 -20.90 -6.00 11.02
C ALA A 50 -20.71 -5.09 9.79
N THR A 51 -20.47 -3.79 10.03
CA THR A 51 -20.14 -2.79 8.99
C THR A 51 -18.71 -2.95 8.47
N GLU A 52 -17.84 -3.65 9.21
CA GLU A 52 -16.51 -4.09 8.80
C GLU A 52 -16.22 -5.50 9.34
N PRO A 53 -15.55 -6.38 8.58
CA PRO A 53 -15.10 -7.68 9.09
C PRO A 53 -14.09 -7.48 10.21
N ASP A 54 -14.24 -8.25 11.29
CA ASP A 54 -13.28 -8.32 12.40
C ASP A 54 -11.84 -8.49 11.88
N PRO A 55 -10.84 -7.72 12.37
CA PRO A 55 -9.43 -7.87 11.97
C PRO A 55 -8.92 -9.31 12.01
N GLU A 56 -9.34 -10.11 12.99
CA GLU A 56 -8.94 -11.52 13.08
C GLU A 56 -9.58 -12.34 11.95
N GLN A 57 -10.86 -12.11 11.67
CA GLN A 57 -11.55 -12.73 10.54
C GLN A 57 -10.89 -12.33 9.21
N ARG A 58 -10.53 -11.05 9.02
CA ARG A 58 -9.81 -10.59 7.82
C ARG A 58 -8.46 -11.31 7.67
N ALA A 59 -7.69 -11.43 8.75
CA ALA A 59 -6.40 -12.11 8.73
C ALA A 59 -6.52 -13.57 8.26
N ARG A 60 -7.58 -14.28 8.68
CA ARG A 60 -7.86 -15.66 8.23
C ARG A 60 -8.17 -15.74 6.73
N PHE A 61 -8.99 -14.83 6.21
CA PHE A 61 -9.25 -14.76 4.75
C PHE A 61 -7.99 -14.44 3.95
N GLU A 62 -7.17 -13.51 4.43
CA GLU A 62 -5.88 -13.15 3.79
C GLU A 62 -4.89 -14.33 3.78
N ALA A 63 -4.86 -15.12 4.85
CA ALA A 63 -4.02 -16.31 4.94
C ALA A 63 -4.39 -17.36 3.88
N VAL A 64 -5.69 -17.69 3.76
CA VAL A 64 -6.21 -18.62 2.73
C VAL A 64 -5.93 -18.09 1.32
N ALA A 65 -6.27 -16.84 1.05
CA ALA A 65 -6.08 -16.23 -0.26
C ALA A 65 -4.59 -16.15 -0.65
N GLY A 66 -3.73 -15.80 0.31
CA GLY A 66 -2.29 -15.77 0.13
C GLY A 66 -1.71 -17.13 -0.21
N ARG A 67 -2.09 -18.19 0.51
CA ARG A 67 -1.61 -19.54 0.21
C ARG A 67 -2.12 -20.08 -1.12
N LEU A 68 -3.37 -19.80 -1.47
CA LEU A 68 -3.89 -20.14 -2.79
C LEU A 68 -3.09 -19.43 -3.91
N GLN A 69 -2.73 -18.17 -3.70
CA GLN A 69 -1.90 -17.41 -4.63
C GLN A 69 -0.49 -17.99 -4.76
N ASP A 70 0.15 -18.33 -3.65
CA ASP A 70 1.50 -18.92 -3.63
C ASP A 70 1.50 -20.31 -4.32
N LEU A 71 0.45 -21.12 -4.09
CA LEU A 71 0.24 -22.40 -4.77
C LEU A 71 0.07 -22.22 -6.29
N LEU A 72 -0.77 -21.27 -6.72
CA LEU A 72 -0.96 -20.97 -8.13
C LEU A 72 0.39 -20.59 -8.78
N ALA A 73 1.16 -19.74 -8.12
CA ALA A 73 2.49 -19.34 -8.58
C ALA A 73 3.43 -20.55 -8.69
N ALA A 74 3.50 -21.41 -7.68
CA ALA A 74 4.32 -22.62 -7.72
C ALA A 74 3.97 -23.52 -8.92
N THR A 75 2.68 -23.66 -9.26
CA THR A 75 2.26 -24.43 -10.44
C THR A 75 2.56 -23.76 -11.79
N ASP A 76 2.83 -22.46 -11.81
CA ASP A 76 3.15 -21.68 -13.02
C ASP A 76 4.65 -21.29 -13.11
N GLY A 77 5.49 -21.90 -12.28
CA GLY A 77 6.95 -21.67 -12.25
C GLY A 77 7.37 -20.39 -11.52
N GLY A 78 6.59 -19.98 -10.52
CA GLY A 78 6.83 -18.84 -9.64
C GLY A 78 6.13 -17.56 -10.07
N HIS A 79 6.21 -16.53 -9.22
CA HIS A 79 5.73 -15.21 -9.58
C HIS A 79 6.58 -14.59 -10.70
N ARG A 80 5.95 -13.82 -11.59
CA ARG A 80 6.59 -13.28 -12.80
C ARG A 80 7.02 -11.82 -12.60
N PRO A 81 8.16 -11.42 -13.19
CA PRO A 81 8.61 -10.05 -13.12
C PRO A 81 7.83 -9.11 -14.06
N ILE A 82 7.83 -7.83 -13.72
CA ILE A 82 7.47 -6.71 -14.60
C ILE A 82 8.70 -5.86 -14.90
N ASN A 83 8.69 -5.16 -16.04
CA ASN A 83 9.75 -4.21 -16.38
C ASN A 83 9.49 -2.85 -15.71
N THR A 84 10.53 -2.22 -15.18
CA THR A 84 10.45 -0.93 -14.50
C THR A 84 10.97 0.21 -15.38
N ARG A 85 10.77 1.47 -14.95
CA ARG A 85 11.16 2.66 -15.72
C ARG A 85 12.68 2.75 -15.93
N SER A 86 13.47 2.27 -14.99
CA SER A 86 14.93 2.22 -15.04
C SER A 86 15.46 1.16 -16.02
N GLY A 87 14.59 0.33 -16.60
CA GLY A 87 14.96 -0.80 -17.46
C GLY A 87 15.34 -2.05 -16.68
N LYS A 88 15.10 -2.07 -15.36
CA LYS A 88 15.24 -3.25 -14.50
C LYS A 88 13.95 -4.08 -14.50
N GLN A 89 13.96 -5.15 -13.73
CA GLN A 89 12.82 -6.01 -13.46
C GLN A 89 12.62 -6.18 -11.97
N ILE A 90 11.36 -6.34 -11.57
CA ILE A 90 10.97 -6.69 -10.21
C ILE A 90 9.78 -7.65 -10.27
N THR A 91 9.71 -8.58 -9.33
CA THR A 91 8.56 -9.49 -9.15
C THR A 91 7.70 -8.94 -8.01
N PRO A 92 6.57 -8.26 -8.27
CA PRO A 92 5.85 -7.55 -7.21
C PRO A 92 5.35 -8.44 -6.08
N LEU A 93 5.00 -9.69 -6.37
CA LEU A 93 4.49 -10.63 -5.37
C LEU A 93 5.60 -11.33 -4.57
N GLU A 94 6.85 -11.21 -5.02
CA GLU A 94 8.08 -11.69 -4.37
C GLU A 94 9.18 -10.62 -4.54
N PRO A 95 9.02 -9.46 -3.87
CA PRO A 95 9.89 -8.32 -4.10
C PRO A 95 11.27 -8.55 -3.48
N ASP A 96 12.30 -8.40 -4.30
CA ASP A 96 13.70 -8.30 -3.86
C ASP A 96 13.99 -6.83 -3.49
N PRO A 97 14.35 -6.52 -2.22
CA PRO A 97 14.70 -5.17 -1.80
C PRO A 97 15.76 -4.50 -2.68
N ASP A 98 16.76 -5.25 -3.14
CA ASP A 98 17.87 -4.71 -3.96
C ASP A 98 17.41 -4.30 -5.38
N ALA A 99 16.24 -4.80 -5.82
CA ALA A 99 15.63 -4.45 -7.10
C ALA A 99 14.77 -3.17 -7.02
N ILE A 100 14.46 -2.68 -5.82
CA ILE A 100 13.61 -1.49 -5.62
C ILE A 100 14.43 -0.23 -5.87
N VAL A 101 13.91 0.64 -6.74
CA VAL A 101 14.59 1.87 -7.17
C VAL A 101 13.69 3.08 -6.93
N LEU A 102 14.21 4.10 -6.27
CA LEU A 102 13.47 5.32 -5.93
C LEU A 102 12.92 6.03 -7.18
N GLU A 103 13.69 6.09 -8.27
CA GLU A 103 13.25 6.72 -9.51
C GLU A 103 12.10 5.97 -10.20
N ASP A 104 12.01 4.65 -10.00
CA ASP A 104 10.92 3.82 -10.51
C ASP A 104 9.64 4.11 -9.74
N ILE A 105 9.73 4.16 -8.40
CA ILE A 105 8.63 4.58 -7.51
C ILE A 105 8.16 5.99 -7.89
N ALA A 106 9.07 6.97 -7.90
CA ALA A 106 8.76 8.35 -8.21
C ALA A 106 8.10 8.50 -9.60
N HIS A 107 8.55 7.72 -10.59
CA HIS A 107 7.95 7.72 -11.91
C HIS A 107 6.53 7.15 -11.90
N ALA A 108 6.34 5.95 -11.35
CA ALA A 108 5.04 5.28 -11.36
C ALA A 108 4.00 6.07 -10.56
N LEU A 109 4.31 6.47 -9.32
CA LEU A 109 3.40 7.24 -8.45
C LEU A 109 3.01 8.60 -9.05
N SER A 110 3.85 9.17 -9.92
CA SER A 110 3.54 10.43 -10.62
C SER A 110 2.57 10.26 -11.79
N ASN A 111 2.37 9.03 -12.27
CA ASN A 111 1.44 8.71 -13.36
C ASN A 111 0.14 8.05 -12.84
N LEU A 112 0.12 7.59 -11.59
CA LEU A 112 -1.07 7.04 -10.95
C LEU A 112 -1.95 8.17 -10.39
N SER A 113 -3.23 8.17 -10.74
CA SER A 113 -4.19 9.09 -10.17
C SER A 113 -4.81 8.49 -8.93
N ARG A 114 -4.85 9.25 -7.84
CA ARG A 114 -5.70 8.94 -6.69
C ARG A 114 -7.17 8.91 -7.09
N PHE A 115 -7.96 8.26 -6.24
CA PHE A 115 -9.41 8.12 -6.36
C PHE A 115 -9.83 7.40 -7.66
N ALA A 116 -8.97 6.52 -8.18
CA ALA A 116 -9.16 5.88 -9.49
C ALA A 116 -9.50 6.90 -10.61
N GLY A 117 -8.96 8.12 -10.52
CA GLY A 117 -9.18 9.19 -11.50
C GLY A 117 -10.55 9.85 -11.46
N GLN A 118 -11.39 9.59 -10.45
CA GLN A 118 -12.74 10.16 -10.33
C GLN A 118 -12.77 11.55 -9.69
N GLY A 119 -11.66 12.02 -9.13
CA GLY A 119 -11.54 13.37 -8.59
C GLY A 119 -11.78 14.42 -9.67
N ARG A 120 -12.17 15.63 -9.26
CA ARG A 120 -12.43 16.77 -10.20
C ARG A 120 -11.28 17.07 -11.17
N GLU A 121 -10.06 16.67 -10.83
CA GLU A 121 -8.85 16.81 -11.63
C GLU A 121 -7.89 15.64 -11.34
N PHE A 122 -6.88 15.47 -12.18
CA PHE A 122 -5.84 14.47 -11.95
C PHE A 122 -5.04 14.85 -10.71
N TYR A 123 -4.93 13.91 -9.78
CA TYR A 123 -4.16 14.11 -8.56
C TYR A 123 -3.25 12.91 -8.35
N ALA A 124 -1.95 13.12 -8.52
CA ALA A 124 -0.97 12.05 -8.52
C ALA A 124 -0.75 11.48 -7.11
N VAL A 125 -0.58 10.15 -6.99
CA VAL A 125 -0.17 9.50 -5.74
C VAL A 125 1.14 10.11 -5.20
N ALA A 126 2.08 10.45 -6.08
CA ALA A 126 3.32 11.11 -5.69
C ALA A 126 3.11 12.44 -4.92
N ARG A 127 2.03 13.19 -5.19
CA ARG A 127 1.73 14.43 -4.45
C ARG A 127 1.21 14.16 -3.06
N HIS A 128 0.33 13.17 -2.96
CA HIS A 128 -0.18 12.70 -1.70
C HIS A 128 0.97 12.25 -0.79
N ALA A 129 1.88 11.41 -1.30
CA ALA A 129 3.05 10.98 -0.55
C ALA A 129 3.93 12.15 -0.07
N VAL A 130 4.12 13.19 -0.90
CA VAL A 130 4.84 14.41 -0.47
C VAL A 130 4.05 15.18 0.59
N HIS A 131 2.73 15.29 0.47
CA HIS A 131 1.87 15.94 1.46
C HIS A 131 1.95 15.21 2.80
N VAL A 132 1.80 13.89 2.83
CA VAL A 132 1.97 13.06 4.03
C VAL A 132 3.36 13.30 4.66
N SER A 133 4.44 13.21 3.88
CA SER A 133 5.80 13.46 4.38
C SER A 133 6.01 14.85 4.99
N ARG A 134 5.41 15.89 4.41
CA ARG A 134 5.48 17.27 4.93
C ARG A 134 4.61 17.47 6.17
N GLU A 135 3.43 16.87 6.22
CA GLU A 135 2.56 16.92 7.39
C GLU A 135 3.20 16.18 8.58
N VAL A 136 3.85 15.04 8.35
CA VAL A 136 4.66 14.35 9.38
C VAL A 136 5.78 15.23 9.90
N GLU A 137 6.48 15.96 9.02
CA GLU A 137 7.57 16.89 9.40
C GLU A 137 7.09 18.03 10.30
N VAL A 138 6.00 18.72 9.95
CA VAL A 138 5.48 19.82 10.78
C VAL A 138 4.94 19.34 12.12
N ARG A 139 4.40 18.11 12.18
CA ARG A 139 3.99 17.43 13.43
C ARG A 139 5.16 16.88 14.25
N SER A 140 6.40 17.27 13.92
CA SER A 140 7.62 16.86 14.63
C SER A 140 7.90 15.35 14.58
N GLY A 141 7.45 14.65 13.54
CA GLY A 141 7.77 13.25 13.31
C GLY A 141 9.27 13.02 13.11
N SER A 142 9.76 11.84 13.50
CA SER A 142 11.17 11.48 13.38
C SER A 142 11.64 11.49 11.91
N PRO A 143 12.96 11.59 11.63
CA PRO A 143 13.46 11.44 10.26
C PRO A 143 13.02 10.13 9.58
N ALA A 144 12.90 9.04 10.34
CA ALA A 144 12.41 7.76 9.82
C ALA A 144 10.91 7.86 9.46
N ALA A 145 10.09 8.48 10.30
CA ALA A 145 8.67 8.74 10.00
C ALA A 145 8.50 9.63 8.77
N GLN A 146 9.33 10.66 8.59
CA GLN A 146 9.25 11.56 7.43
C GLN A 146 9.59 10.84 6.11
N ARG A 147 10.60 9.95 6.13
CA ARG A 147 10.96 9.07 5.01
C ARG A 147 9.85 8.06 4.72
N TRP A 148 9.30 7.43 5.75
CA TRP A 148 8.18 6.51 5.59
C TRP A 148 6.93 7.23 5.08
N GLY A 149 6.64 8.44 5.55
CA GLY A 149 5.56 9.26 5.00
C GLY A 149 5.68 9.50 3.49
N LEU A 150 6.90 9.60 2.95
CA LEU A 150 7.11 9.70 1.49
C LEU A 150 6.98 8.34 0.77
N LEU A 151 7.31 7.23 1.44
CA LEU A 151 7.42 5.89 0.85
C LEU A 151 6.26 4.93 1.22
N HIS A 152 5.29 5.35 2.03
CA HIS A 152 4.23 4.48 2.54
C HIS A 152 3.37 3.85 1.42
N ASP A 153 3.12 4.62 0.36
CA ASP A 153 2.42 4.20 -0.85
C ASP A 153 3.37 3.65 -1.95
N ALA A 154 4.64 3.37 -1.65
CA ALA A 154 5.60 2.90 -2.66
C ALA A 154 5.18 1.58 -3.34
N SER A 155 4.42 0.72 -2.64
CA SER A 155 3.84 -0.50 -3.19
C SER A 155 2.86 -0.22 -4.34
N GLU A 156 2.18 0.92 -4.36
CA GLU A 156 1.25 1.29 -5.43
C GLU A 156 1.95 1.50 -6.76
N ALA A 157 3.26 1.79 -6.77
CA ALA A 157 4.06 1.83 -7.99
C ALA A 157 4.02 0.49 -8.77
N TYR A 158 3.72 -0.61 -8.08
CA TYR A 158 3.74 -1.98 -8.61
C TYR A 158 2.36 -2.65 -8.59
N PHE A 159 1.43 -2.18 -7.74
CA PHE A 159 0.06 -2.72 -7.64
C PHE A 159 -1.06 -1.76 -8.11
N ALA A 160 -0.72 -0.51 -8.43
CA ALA A 160 -1.63 0.62 -8.65
C ALA A 160 -2.34 1.12 -7.39
N ASP A 161 -2.87 2.36 -7.46
CA ASP A 161 -3.77 2.94 -6.43
C ASP A 161 -5.13 2.24 -6.51
N VAL A 162 -5.50 1.53 -5.44
CA VAL A 162 -6.81 0.89 -5.30
C VAL A 162 -7.59 1.62 -4.21
N PRO A 163 -8.72 2.28 -4.54
CA PRO A 163 -9.51 3.00 -3.55
C PRO A 163 -9.86 2.13 -2.34
N ALA A 164 -9.74 2.70 -1.14
CA ALA A 164 -9.90 1.96 0.12
C ALA A 164 -11.18 1.08 0.20
N PRO A 165 -12.38 1.52 -0.26
CA PRO A 165 -13.56 0.66 -0.25
C PRO A 165 -13.43 -0.59 -1.13
N VAL A 166 -12.75 -0.50 -2.27
CA VAL A 166 -12.50 -1.63 -3.17
C VAL A 166 -11.44 -2.56 -2.56
N LYS A 167 -10.35 -1.98 -2.05
CA LYS A 167 -9.25 -2.71 -1.39
C LYS A 167 -9.76 -3.62 -0.26
N ARG A 168 -10.73 -3.14 0.52
CA ARG A 168 -11.41 -3.93 1.58
C ARG A 168 -12.16 -5.16 1.05
N SER A 169 -12.51 -5.21 -0.23
CA SER A 169 -13.18 -6.35 -0.85
C SER A 169 -12.23 -7.26 -1.64
N LEU A 170 -10.92 -6.97 -1.66
CA LEU A 170 -9.91 -7.76 -2.37
C LEU A 170 -9.08 -8.59 -1.38
N PRO A 171 -9.34 -9.90 -1.21
CA PRO A 171 -8.49 -10.77 -0.40
C PRO A 171 -7.14 -11.00 -1.12
N GLY A 172 -6.06 -11.19 -0.37
CA GLY A 172 -4.70 -11.39 -0.87
C GLY A 172 -3.96 -10.08 -1.19
N TYR A 173 -4.69 -9.02 -1.56
CA TYR A 173 -4.09 -7.72 -1.90
C TYR A 173 -3.35 -7.11 -0.70
N THR A 174 -3.97 -7.09 0.49
CA THR A 174 -3.37 -6.51 1.69
C THR A 174 -2.12 -7.29 2.12
N ARG A 175 -2.13 -8.63 2.00
CA ARG A 175 -0.93 -9.44 2.26
C ARG A 175 0.20 -9.09 1.28
N ALA A 176 -0.09 -9.04 -0.03
CA ALA A 176 0.90 -8.71 -1.06
C ALA A 176 1.50 -7.32 -0.85
N GLU A 177 0.66 -6.34 -0.53
CA GLU A 177 1.10 -4.97 -0.25
C GLU A 177 1.97 -4.89 1.00
N LYS A 178 1.59 -5.54 2.10
CA LYS A 178 2.41 -5.60 3.32
C LYS A 178 3.78 -6.23 3.06
N ARG A 179 3.82 -7.31 2.28
CA ARG A 179 5.10 -7.95 1.87
C ARG A 179 5.96 -6.97 1.09
N PHE A 180 5.37 -6.21 0.15
CA PHE A 180 6.10 -5.21 -0.62
C PHE A 180 6.57 -4.03 0.22
N GLN A 181 5.72 -3.52 1.11
CA GLN A 181 6.07 -2.46 2.04
C GLN A 181 7.23 -2.86 2.96
N ALA A 182 7.29 -4.13 3.40
CA ALA A 182 8.45 -4.65 4.12
C ALA A 182 9.73 -4.57 3.26
N ALA A 183 9.67 -5.03 2.01
CA ALA A 183 10.82 -4.95 1.10
C ALA A 183 11.25 -3.48 0.82
N VAL A 184 10.30 -2.54 0.75
CA VAL A 184 10.60 -1.10 0.66
C VAL A 184 11.32 -0.60 1.90
N ARG A 185 10.90 -1.01 3.10
CA ARG A 185 11.58 -0.62 4.34
C ARG A 185 13.02 -1.12 4.36
N ASP A 186 13.24 -2.35 3.91
CA ASP A 186 14.58 -2.95 3.80
C ASP A 186 15.43 -2.22 2.75
N ALA A 187 14.86 -1.93 1.57
CA ALA A 187 15.56 -1.26 0.47
C ALA A 187 16.06 0.17 0.81
N PHE A 188 15.39 0.83 1.76
CA PHE A 188 15.70 2.21 2.17
C PHE A 188 16.16 2.32 3.64
N ASP A 189 16.55 1.21 4.26
CA ASP A 189 17.06 1.14 5.64
C ASP A 189 16.16 1.87 6.67
N LEU A 190 14.84 1.64 6.59
CA LEU A 190 13.86 2.35 7.42
C LEU A 190 13.60 1.62 8.75
N ALA A 191 14.33 2.02 9.79
CA ALA A 191 14.07 1.59 11.16
C ALA A 191 12.92 2.40 11.79
N LEU A 192 11.69 1.91 11.64
CA LEU A 192 10.49 2.56 12.18
C LEU A 192 10.15 2.04 13.59
N SER A 193 9.85 2.97 14.50
CA SER A 193 9.21 2.63 15.76
C SER A 193 7.69 2.47 15.59
N PRO A 194 6.99 1.79 16.52
CA PRO A 194 5.52 1.75 16.52
C PRO A 194 4.87 3.13 16.68
N GLU A 195 5.61 4.15 17.13
CA GLU A 195 5.12 5.53 17.18
C GLU A 195 5.23 6.20 15.81
N ASP A 196 6.31 5.95 15.06
CA ASP A 196 6.47 6.44 13.69
C ASP A 196 5.38 5.88 12.78
N GLU A 197 5.10 4.58 12.85
CA GLU A 197 4.05 3.94 12.06
C GLU A 197 2.68 4.55 12.35
N ARG A 198 2.31 4.66 13.64
CA ARG A 198 1.03 5.27 14.03
C ARG A 198 0.91 6.71 13.58
N LEU A 199 1.98 7.51 13.70
CA LEU A 199 1.96 8.89 13.24
C LEU A 199 1.73 8.97 11.72
N VAL A 200 2.42 8.16 10.93
CA VAL A 200 2.26 8.16 9.47
C VAL A 200 0.85 7.71 9.07
N ASP A 201 0.31 6.67 9.70
CA ASP A 201 -1.06 6.19 9.44
C ASP A 201 -2.11 7.26 9.79
N GLU A 202 -1.94 7.96 10.92
CA GLU A 202 -2.83 9.07 11.33
C GLU A 202 -2.75 10.24 10.35
N VAL A 203 -1.55 10.58 9.89
CA VAL A 203 -1.33 11.66 8.93
C VAL A 203 -1.87 11.31 7.55
N ASP A 204 -1.62 10.10 7.03
CA ASP A 204 -2.19 9.62 5.77
C ASP A 204 -3.72 9.73 5.80
N ALA A 205 -4.36 9.22 6.86
CA ALA A 205 -5.81 9.29 7.01
C ALA A 205 -6.34 10.74 7.05
N ALA A 206 -5.62 11.67 7.69
CA ALA A 206 -5.99 13.08 7.73
C ALA A 206 -5.81 13.77 6.37
N VAL A 207 -4.66 13.56 5.71
CA VAL A 207 -4.36 14.09 4.38
C VAL A 207 -5.37 13.55 3.36
N GLY A 208 -5.65 12.24 3.36
CA GLY A 208 -6.62 11.63 2.46
C GLY A 208 -8.04 12.20 2.62
N ARG A 209 -8.48 12.52 3.84
CA ARG A 209 -9.76 13.21 4.07
C ARG A 209 -9.75 14.64 3.55
N TYR A 210 -8.67 15.38 3.77
CA TYR A 210 -8.51 16.72 3.23
C TYR A 210 -8.57 16.71 1.70
N GLU A 211 -7.90 15.75 1.07
CA GLU A 211 -7.93 15.54 -0.38
C GLU A 211 -9.33 15.20 -0.89
N LEU A 212 -10.09 14.35 -0.19
CA LEU A 212 -11.49 14.04 -0.54
C LEU A 212 -12.36 15.31 -0.56
N VAL A 213 -12.21 16.20 0.42
CA VAL A 213 -12.93 17.49 0.44
C VAL A 213 -12.56 18.33 -0.78
N ALA A 214 -11.26 18.41 -1.10
CA ALA A 214 -10.78 19.18 -2.24
C ALA A 214 -11.30 18.60 -3.57
N HIS A 215 -11.26 17.29 -3.76
CA HIS A 215 -11.56 16.65 -5.04
C HIS A 215 -13.04 16.30 -5.24
N PHE A 216 -13.83 16.19 -4.16
CA PHE A 216 -15.26 15.87 -4.19
C PHE A 216 -16.10 16.85 -3.36
N PRO A 217 -16.06 18.17 -3.66
CA PRO A 217 -16.70 19.20 -2.84
C PRO A 217 -18.23 19.04 -2.74
N ALA A 218 -18.87 18.39 -3.71
CA ALA A 218 -20.31 18.15 -3.71
C ALA A 218 -20.77 17.10 -2.70
N ILE A 219 -19.87 16.24 -2.19
CA ILE A 219 -20.23 15.20 -1.20
C ILE A 219 -20.36 15.81 0.20
N GLY A 220 -19.66 16.92 0.48
CA GLY A 220 -19.74 17.61 1.77
C GLY A 220 -19.00 16.90 2.91
N TYR A 221 -17.86 16.28 2.61
CA TYR A 221 -16.96 15.77 3.65
C TYR A 221 -16.48 16.89 4.59
N GLU A 222 -16.17 16.54 5.84
CA GLU A 222 -15.57 17.46 6.80
C GLU A 222 -14.04 17.45 6.63
N ALA A 223 -13.45 18.64 6.50
CA ALA A 223 -11.99 18.78 6.40
C ALA A 223 -11.37 18.64 7.79
N PRO A 224 -10.35 17.78 7.96
CA PRO A 224 -9.56 17.78 9.18
C PRO A 224 -8.68 19.02 9.24
N ASP A 225 -8.25 19.37 10.45
CA ASP A 225 -7.21 20.38 10.64
C ASP A 225 -5.85 19.77 10.28
N LEU A 226 -5.19 20.37 9.29
CA LEU A 226 -3.81 20.06 8.89
C LEU A 226 -2.88 21.21 9.29
N GLU A 227 -1.65 20.87 9.66
CA GLU A 227 -0.62 21.86 9.99
C GLU A 227 0.15 22.33 8.74
N TYR A 228 0.15 21.52 7.69
CA TYR A 228 0.73 21.82 6.39
C TYR A 228 -0.34 21.82 5.29
N VAL A 229 -0.47 22.96 4.62
CA VAL A 229 -1.29 23.12 3.41
C VAL A 229 -0.36 23.27 2.21
N PRO A 230 -0.34 22.30 1.28
CA PRO A 230 0.56 22.36 0.15
C PRO A 230 0.23 23.50 -0.81
N PRO A 231 1.25 24.16 -1.41
CA PRO A 231 1.04 25.29 -2.30
C PRO A 231 0.35 24.92 -3.63
N TRP A 232 0.28 23.62 -3.98
CA TRP A 232 -0.40 23.13 -5.17
C TRP A 232 -1.91 22.86 -4.98
N PHE A 233 -2.43 22.94 -3.74
CA PHE A 233 -3.87 22.90 -3.55
C PHE A 233 -4.51 24.23 -3.97
N GLY A 234 -5.40 24.17 -4.96
CA GLY A 234 -6.10 25.34 -5.51
C GLY A 234 -5.50 25.89 -6.82
N SER A 235 -4.34 25.40 -7.25
CA SER A 235 -3.83 25.62 -8.61
C SER A 235 -4.35 24.53 -9.54
N ALA A 236 -5.21 24.88 -10.50
CA ALA A 236 -5.77 23.94 -11.47
C ALA A 236 -4.67 23.28 -12.31
N GLU A 237 -4.46 21.98 -12.15
CA GLU A 237 -3.47 21.26 -12.93
C GLU A 237 -4.11 20.47 -14.06
N ARG A 238 -4.31 21.21 -15.15
CA ARG A 238 -4.14 20.83 -16.56
C ARG A 238 -4.63 22.00 -17.38
N THR A 239 -3.86 23.08 -17.39
CA THR A 239 -3.80 23.86 -18.62
C THR A 239 -2.64 23.30 -19.43
N ASN A 240 -2.90 22.96 -20.69
CA ASN A 240 -1.87 22.78 -21.72
C ASN A 240 -1.10 24.11 -22.00
N SER A 241 -1.08 25.04 -21.03
CA SER A 241 -0.31 26.27 -21.10
C SER A 241 0.91 26.08 -20.21
N GLY A 242 2.10 26.15 -20.80
CA GLY A 242 3.38 25.99 -20.11
C GLY A 242 3.64 27.08 -19.07
N ASP A 243 2.93 27.02 -17.95
CA ASP A 243 3.28 27.79 -16.77
C ASP A 243 4.38 27.04 -16.02
N ALA A 244 5.61 27.55 -16.17
CA ALA A 244 6.84 26.97 -15.66
C ALA A 244 7.00 27.06 -14.13
N THR A 245 5.96 27.49 -13.41
CA THR A 245 6.02 27.78 -11.97
C THR A 245 5.58 26.63 -11.06
N VAL A 246 4.86 25.62 -11.57
CA VAL A 246 4.44 24.46 -10.76
C VAL A 246 5.27 23.24 -11.10
N MET A 247 6.05 22.75 -10.13
CA MET A 247 6.83 21.52 -10.28
C MET A 247 5.92 20.32 -10.55
N SER A 248 6.36 19.42 -11.42
CA SER A 248 5.63 18.16 -11.65
C SER A 248 5.60 17.31 -10.39
N ALA A 249 4.60 16.44 -10.25
CA ALA A 249 4.50 15.49 -9.13
C ALA A 249 5.79 14.69 -8.93
N LYS A 250 6.45 14.28 -10.02
CA LYS A 250 7.73 13.56 -9.99
C LYS A 250 8.84 14.43 -9.42
N ALA A 251 8.90 15.69 -9.84
CA ALA A 251 9.93 16.62 -9.38
C ALA A 251 9.75 16.94 -7.89
N LEU A 252 8.52 17.15 -7.42
CA LEU A 252 8.20 17.33 -6.00
C LEU A 252 8.62 16.12 -5.16
N PHE A 253 8.31 14.91 -5.63
CA PHE A 253 8.67 13.67 -4.95
C PHE A 253 10.20 13.51 -4.83
N LEU A 254 10.93 13.66 -5.94
CA LEU A 254 12.39 13.53 -5.96
C LEU A 254 13.09 14.67 -5.22
N GLU A 255 12.50 15.86 -5.15
CA GLU A 255 13.00 16.94 -4.30
C GLU A 255 12.85 16.60 -2.82
N ARG A 256 11.65 16.18 -2.40
CA ARG A 256 11.44 15.77 -1.01
C ARG A 256 12.31 14.58 -0.62
N ALA A 257 12.51 13.61 -1.52
CA ALA A 257 13.41 12.49 -1.28
C ALA A 257 14.85 12.95 -1.01
N ARG A 258 15.39 13.87 -1.83
CA ARG A 258 16.73 14.44 -1.63
C ARG A 258 16.86 15.20 -0.32
N GLU A 259 15.84 15.97 0.07
CA GLU A 259 15.83 16.66 1.38
C GLU A 259 15.92 15.67 2.56
N LEU A 260 15.32 14.49 2.40
CA LEU A 260 15.30 13.43 3.41
C LEU A 260 16.55 12.52 3.37
N GLY A 261 17.44 12.73 2.41
CA GLY A 261 18.62 11.88 2.18
C GLY A 261 18.24 10.47 1.74
N LEU A 262 17.21 10.35 0.90
CA LEU A 262 16.88 9.15 0.12
C LEU A 262 17.55 9.33 -1.25
N ASP A 263 18.68 8.66 -1.44
CA ASP A 263 19.49 8.69 -2.67
C ASP A 263 19.40 7.35 -3.43
#